data_AF-A0A9X1YAY0-F1
#
_entry.id   AF-A0A9X1YAY0-F1
#
_cell.length_a   1.000
_cell.length_b   1.000
_cell.length_c   1.000
_cell.angle_alpha   90.00
_cell.angle_beta   90.00
_cell.angle_gamma   90.00
#
_symmetry.space_group_name_H-M   'P 1'
#
loop_
_entity.id
_entity.type
_entity.pdbx_description
1 polymer ?
#
loop_
_entity_poly.entity_id
_entity_poly.type
_entity_poly.pdbx_seq_one_letter_code
_entity_poly.pdbx_strand_id
1 'polypeptide(L)'
;MLIFRVASRRRTFPGFEAFGRPLRWVIDGSASTYLGDQRVALGFNWSAKIGGGIEFDVGRYEIGAMGLNLSRVRVLGRYFFADRNVTGFSLGIGMSF
;
A
#
# COMPACT_ATOMS: atom_id res chain seq x y z
N MET A 1 23.33 -0.15 3.08
CA MET A 1 21.98 0.32 2.71
C MET A 1 21.44 1.20 3.82
N LEU A 2 20.97 2.40 3.49
CA LEU A 2 20.24 3.29 4.41
C LEU A 2 18.79 3.38 3.94
N ILE A 3 17.82 3.17 4.83
CA ILE A 3 16.38 3.15 4.48
C ILE A 3 15.65 4.17 5.35
N PHE A 4 14.98 5.11 4.69
CA PHE A 4 14.02 6.01 5.31
C PHE A 4 12.61 5.56 4.94
N ARG A 5 11.75 5.40 5.95
CA ARG A 5 10.35 5.00 5.73
C ARG A 5 9.43 5.97 6.45
N VAL A 6 8.46 6.48 5.71
CA VAL A 6 7.35 7.27 6.24
C VAL A 6 6.05 6.57 5.89
N ALA A 7 5.33 6.13 6.91
CA ALA A 7 4.00 5.57 6.72
C ALA A 7 3.02 6.43 7.51
N SER A 8 2.04 6.99 6.80
CA SER A 8 0.93 7.71 7.41
C SER A 8 -0.34 6.88 7.24
N ARG A 9 -0.89 6.42 8.36
CA ARG A 9 -2.18 5.72 8.38
C ARG A 9 -3.20 6.67 9.01
N ARG A 10 -4.09 7.22 8.20
CA ARG A 10 -5.24 7.97 8.72
C ARG A 10 -6.41 7.01 8.91
N ARG A 11 -7.04 7.11 10.08
CA ARG A 11 -8.06 6.14 10.52
C ARG A 11 -9.44 6.41 9.93
N THR A 12 -9.70 7.60 9.41
CA THR A 12 -11.01 7.93 8.84
C THR A 12 -10.93 9.24 8.05
N PHE A 13 -11.72 9.37 6.99
CA PHE A 13 -12.17 10.68 6.52
C PHE A 13 -13.48 11.02 7.25
N PRO A 14 -13.66 12.26 7.76
CA PRO A 14 -14.97 12.68 8.26
C PRO A 14 -16.02 12.52 7.13
N GLY A 15 -17.06 11.71 7.36
CA GLY A 15 -18.21 11.59 6.46
C GLY A 15 -18.12 10.55 5.33
N PHE A 16 -17.05 9.75 5.22
CA PHE A 16 -16.97 8.65 4.25
C PHE A 16 -17.15 7.29 4.93
N GLU A 17 -18.34 6.73 4.80
CA GLU A 17 -18.69 5.40 5.30
C GLU A 17 -18.99 4.46 4.13
N ALA A 18 -18.43 3.26 4.18
CA ALA A 18 -18.80 2.16 3.30
C ALA A 18 -19.41 1.07 4.19
N PHE A 19 -20.59 0.56 3.83
CA PHE A 19 -21.29 -0.50 4.59
C PHE A 19 -21.53 -0.16 6.08
N GLY A 20 -21.74 1.12 6.41
CA GLY A 20 -21.94 1.60 7.78
C GLY A 20 -20.66 1.57 8.64
N ARG A 21 -19.49 1.48 8.01
CA ARG A 21 -18.18 1.52 8.66
C ARG A 21 -17.27 2.58 8.04
N PRO A 22 -16.38 3.20 8.83
CA PRO A 22 -15.52 4.28 8.34
C PRO A 22 -14.49 3.77 7.32
N LEU A 23 -14.43 4.47 6.18
CA LEU A 23 -13.41 4.25 5.15
C LEU A 23 -12.05 4.73 5.66
N ARG A 24 -11.03 3.88 5.50
CA ARG A 24 -9.66 4.15 5.91
C ARG A 24 -8.76 4.35 4.71
N TRP A 25 -7.76 5.19 4.88
CA TRP A 25 -6.77 5.48 3.85
C TRP A 25 -5.37 5.44 4.45
N VAL A 26 -4.47 4.86 3.68
CA VAL A 26 -3.07 4.65 4.02
C VAL A 26 -2.24 5.30 2.95
N ILE A 27 -1.22 6.03 3.35
CA ILE A 27 -0.16 6.52 2.48
C ILE A 27 1.15 5.95 3.02
N ASP A 28 1.95 5.34 2.15
CA ASP A 28 3.24 4.72 2.47
C ASP A 28 4.29 5.26 1.50
N GLY A 29 5.38 5.77 2.05
CA GLY A 29 6.54 6.25 1.31
C GLY A 29 7.80 5.64 1.90
N SER A 30 8.71 5.21 1.05
CA SER A 30 10.05 4.81 1.48
C SER A 30 11.09 5.28 0.48
N ALA A 31 12.24 5.69 0.99
CA ALA A 31 13.42 6.04 0.20
C ALA A 31 14.59 5.20 0.72
N SER A 32 15.38 4.65 -0.17
CA SER A 32 16.52 3.80 0.15
C SER A 32 17.72 4.23 -0.67
N THR A 33 18.86 4.38 0.00
CA THR A 33 20.15 4.66 -0.63
C THR A 33 21.06 3.45 -0.45
N TYR A 34 21.65 3.01 -1.56
CA TYR A 34 22.57 1.89 -1.59
C TYR A 34 24.01 2.43 -1.56
N LEU A 35 24.90 1.75 -0.82
CA LEU A 35 26.29 2.15 -0.60
C LEU A 35 27.21 0.99 -1.00
N GLY A 36 28.37 1.28 -1.59
CA GLY A 36 29.36 0.26 -1.98
C GLY A 36 28.85 -0.73 -3.03
N ASP A 37 29.24 -2.00 -2.88
CA ASP A 37 28.99 -3.10 -3.83
C ASP A 37 27.51 -3.39 -4.11
N GLN A 38 26.61 -2.95 -3.23
CA GLN A 38 25.16 -3.07 -3.42
C GLN A 38 24.66 -2.25 -4.63
N ARG A 39 25.37 -1.17 -4.99
CA ARG A 39 25.05 -0.35 -6.17
C ARG A 39 25.28 -1.11 -7.48
N VAL A 40 26.29 -1.97 -7.50
CA VAL A 40 26.68 -2.75 -8.68
C VAL A 40 25.73 -3.93 -8.90
N ALA A 41 25.29 -4.59 -7.82
CA ALA A 41 24.37 -5.72 -7.89
C ALA A 41 22.93 -5.32 -8.25
N LEU A 42 22.43 -4.18 -7.76
CA LEU A 42 21.06 -3.71 -8.02
C LEU A 42 20.96 -2.84 -9.27
N GLY A 43 22.04 -2.19 -9.69
CA GLY A 43 22.08 -1.34 -10.87
C GLY A 43 21.56 0.10 -10.65
N PHE A 44 21.20 0.48 -9.42
CA PHE A 44 20.76 1.82 -9.05
C PHE A 44 21.33 2.29 -7.70
N ASN A 45 21.65 3.57 -7.61
CA ASN A 45 22.27 4.17 -6.42
C ASN A 45 21.26 4.49 -5.31
N TRP A 46 20.03 4.82 -5.71
CA TRP A 46 18.93 5.13 -4.82
C TRP A 46 17.62 4.64 -5.42
N SER A 47 16.65 4.40 -4.55
CA SER A 47 15.29 4.06 -4.93
C SER A 47 14.30 4.71 -3.99
N ALA A 48 13.16 5.11 -4.51
CA ALA A 48 12.04 5.55 -3.71
C ALA A 48 10.76 4.86 -4.16
N LYS A 49 9.87 4.69 -3.20
CA LYS A 49 8.54 4.11 -3.38
C LYS A 49 7.57 5.05 -2.72
N ILE A 50 6.51 5.39 -3.43
CA ILE A 50 5.38 6.13 -2.88
C ILE A 50 4.12 5.39 -3.24
N GLY A 51 3.21 5.28 -2.30
CA GLY A 51 2.00 4.53 -2.48
C GLY A 51 0.90 5.00 -1.57
N GLY A 52 -0.30 4.63 -1.96
CA GLY A 52 -1.50 4.93 -1.22
C GLY A 52 -2.48 3.78 -1.38
N GLY A 53 -3.36 3.63 -0.42
CA GLY A 53 -4.41 2.65 -0.49
C GLY A 53 -5.58 2.99 0.38
N ILE A 54 -6.67 2.29 0.09
CA ILE A 54 -7.91 2.36 0.83
C ILE A 54 -8.14 1.02 1.53
N GLU A 55 -8.67 1.10 2.72
CA GLU A 55 -9.18 -0.03 3.47
C GLU A 55 -10.62 0.28 3.80
N PHE A 56 -11.54 -0.58 3.37
CA PHE A 56 -12.92 -0.53 3.84
C PHE A 56 -13.27 -1.84 4.49
N ASP A 57 -14.09 -1.71 5.52
CA ASP A 57 -14.57 -2.81 6.30
C ASP A 57 -16.00 -3.08 5.84
N VAL A 58 -16.19 -4.22 5.20
CA VAL A 58 -17.47 -4.53 4.53
C VAL A 58 -18.52 -4.99 5.55
N GLY A 59 -18.15 -5.10 6.84
CA GLY A 59 -18.94 -5.79 7.83
C GLY A 59 -19.09 -7.27 7.47
N ARG A 60 -19.72 -8.05 8.35
CA ARG A 60 -20.11 -9.44 8.04
C ARG A 60 -21.33 -9.40 7.12
N TYR A 61 -21.19 -8.77 5.96
CA TYR A 61 -22.18 -8.89 4.91
C TYR A 61 -21.99 -10.27 4.29
N GLU A 62 -23.00 -11.12 4.45
CA GLU A 62 -23.24 -12.26 3.57
C GLU A 62 -23.41 -11.68 2.15
N ILE A 63 -22.29 -11.45 1.46
CA ILE A 63 -22.33 -11.09 0.05
C ILE A 63 -22.74 -12.37 -0.69
N GLY A 64 -24.05 -12.56 -0.78
CA GLY A 64 -24.83 -13.43 -1.67
C GLY A 64 -24.22 -14.76 -2.10
N ALA A 65 -24.79 -15.86 -1.62
CA ALA A 65 -24.78 -17.19 -2.27
C ALA A 65 -23.48 -18.04 -2.30
N MET A 66 -22.34 -17.61 -1.72
CA MET A 66 -21.12 -18.45 -1.66
C MET A 66 -20.50 -18.71 -0.27
N GLY A 67 -21.13 -18.28 0.84
CA GLY A 67 -20.67 -18.61 2.20
C GLY A 67 -19.32 -18.00 2.64
N LEU A 68 -18.79 -17.03 1.89
CA LEU A 68 -17.52 -16.36 2.23
C LEU A 68 -17.76 -15.19 3.18
N ASN A 69 -17.25 -15.30 4.41
CA ASN A 69 -17.21 -14.19 5.36
C ASN A 69 -16.09 -13.24 4.92
N LEU A 70 -16.43 -12.03 4.49
CA LEU A 70 -15.45 -11.06 3.99
C LEU A 70 -15.47 -9.82 4.89
N SER A 71 -14.63 -9.84 5.91
CA SER A 71 -14.61 -8.81 6.95
C SER A 71 -13.91 -7.52 6.50
N ARG A 72 -12.90 -7.60 5.62
CA ARG A 72 -12.15 -6.41 5.19
C ARG A 72 -11.56 -6.55 3.80
N VAL A 73 -11.64 -5.48 3.02
CA VAL A 73 -10.95 -5.34 1.74
C VAL A 73 -9.98 -4.18 1.81
N ARG A 74 -8.76 -4.43 1.33
CA ARG A 74 -7.65 -3.49 1.31
C ARG A 74 -7.11 -3.45 -0.11
N VAL A 75 -6.98 -2.25 -0.67
CA VAL A 75 -6.37 -2.03 -1.98
C VAL A 75 -5.24 -1.02 -1.82
N LEU A 76 -4.02 -1.39 -2.21
CA LEU A 76 -2.85 -0.51 -2.19
C LEU A 76 -2.22 -0.43 -3.58
N GLY A 77 -2.11 0.78 -4.10
CA GLY A 77 -1.25 1.10 -5.23
C GLY A 77 0.07 1.68 -4.75
N ARG A 78 1.18 1.20 -5.32
CA ARG A 78 2.51 1.71 -5.04
C ARG A 78 3.25 1.95 -6.34
N TYR A 79 3.82 3.13 -6.46
CA TYR A 79 4.71 3.52 -7.52
C TYR A 79 6.14 3.49 -7.00
N PHE A 80 7.01 2.82 -7.75
CA PHE A 80 8.42 2.67 -7.49
C PHE A 80 9.19 3.44 -8.56
N PHE A 81 10.20 4.17 -8.15
CA PHE A 81 11.11 4.86 -9.04
C PHE A 81 12.50 4.82 -8.44
N ALA A 82 13.48 4.56 -9.29
CA ALA A 82 14.87 4.46 -8.91
C ALA A 82 15.75 5.16 -9.94
N ASP A 83 17.03 5.28 -9.59
CA ASP A 83 18.04 5.81 -10.48
C ASP A 83 18.04 5.11 -11.85
N ARG A 84 18.55 5.78 -12.89
CA ARG A 84 18.55 5.29 -14.29
C ARG A 84 17.16 5.06 -14.90
N ASN A 85 16.16 5.87 -14.52
CA ASN A 85 14.79 5.80 -15.04
C ASN A 85 14.09 4.45 -14.81
N VAL A 86 14.52 3.68 -13.80
CA VAL A 86 13.83 2.43 -13.44
C VAL A 86 12.53 2.80 -12.73
N THR A 87 11.41 2.60 -13.39
CA THR A 87 10.08 2.81 -12.81
C THR A 87 9.33 1.50 -12.72
N GLY A 88 8.43 1.40 -11.76
CA GLY A 88 7.60 0.22 -11.57
C GLY A 88 6.31 0.58 -10.86
N PHE A 89 5.24 -0.14 -11.18
CA PHE A 89 3.96 0.01 -10.51
C PHE A 89 3.54 -1.32 -9.89
N SER A 90 2.96 -1.26 -8.70
CA SER A 90 2.52 -2.42 -7.95
C SER A 90 1.13 -2.17 -7.38
N LEU A 91 0.21 -3.08 -7.70
CA LEU A 91 -1.11 -3.14 -7.09
C LEU A 91 -1.17 -4.34 -6.15
N GLY A 92 -1.63 -4.11 -4.93
CA GLY A 92 -1.88 -5.16 -3.95
C GLY A 92 -3.32 -5.12 -3.49
N ILE A 93 -3.99 -6.27 -3.56
CA ILE A 93 -5.31 -6.47 -2.99
C ILE A 93 -5.14 -7.43 -1.80
N GLY A 94 -5.67 -7.03 -0.65
CA GLY A 94 -5.71 -7.83 0.56
C GLY A 94 -7.15 -8.01 0.99
N MET A 95 -7.55 -9.25 1.22
CA MET A 95 -8.87 -9.60 1.72
C MET A 95 -8.69 -10.28 3.07
N SER A 96 -9.54 -9.97 4.03
CA SER A 96 -9.58 -10.63 5.33
C SER A 96 -10.93 -11.31 5.50
N PHE A 97 -10.89 -12.56 5.94
CA PHE A 97 -12.05 -13.38 6.25
C PHE A 97 -12.38 -13.30 7.74
#